data_AF-A0A2I3HUM6-F1
#
_entry.id   AF-A0A2I3HUM6-F1
#
_cell.length_a   1.000
_cell.length_b   1.000
_cell.length_c   1.000
_cell.angle_alpha   90.00
_cell.angle_beta   90.00
_cell.angle_gamma   90.00
#
_symmetry.space_group_name_H-M   'P 1'
#
loop_
_entity.id
_entity.type
_entity.pdbx_description
1 polymer ?
#
loop_
_entity_poly.entity_id
_entity_poly.type
_entity_poly.pdbx_seq_one_letter_code
_entity_poly.pdbx_strand_id
1 'polypeptide(L)'
;MADDAGAAGGRGSRRPRGPWDGEPRWFRGGFGSRGRCRGPGWGRGHGARGGKAKDKEWMPVSKLGRLVLKIMPVQKQTRAGQRTGFKAFVAFADYKGHVGLGVKCSKEVATAIHRLSIVPVHRGYWGNKIGKPHTVPCNVTGRCGSVLVRLIRAPRGTSIVSAPVPKKLLMMAGIDDCYTSARGCTATLSNFAKATFDAISKTYSYLTPDLWKAAVFTKSPYQEFTDHLAKTHTRVSVQRTQAPAVATT
;
A
#
# COMPACT_ATOMS: atom_id res chain seq x y z
N MET A 1 43.16 -55.95 -25.42
CA MET A 1 42.38 -56.48 -26.55
C MET A 1 41.54 -55.32 -27.08
N ALA A 2 41.85 -54.63 -28.18
CA ALA A 2 42.04 -55.11 -29.57
C ALA A 2 40.82 -55.91 -30.02
N ASP A 3 40.11 -55.69 -31.13
CA ASP A 3 40.02 -54.77 -32.29
C ASP A 3 38.62 -55.11 -32.92
N ASP A 4 37.88 -54.30 -33.67
CA ASP A 4 37.99 -53.94 -35.11
C ASP A 4 36.73 -53.07 -35.44
N ALA A 5 36.79 -51.85 -36.01
CA ALA A 5 36.95 -51.47 -37.44
C ALA A 5 35.89 -52.12 -38.38
N GLY A 6 35.19 -51.47 -39.32
CA GLY A 6 35.13 -50.14 -39.95
C GLY A 6 34.00 -50.20 -41.01
N ALA A 7 33.39 -49.09 -41.46
CA ALA A 7 33.71 -48.52 -42.77
C ALA A 7 32.99 -47.17 -43.01
N ALA A 8 33.66 -46.36 -43.81
CA ALA A 8 33.42 -44.95 -44.09
C ALA A 8 32.47 -44.71 -45.29
N GLY A 9 31.91 -43.49 -45.35
CA GLY A 9 31.22 -42.94 -46.52
C GLY A 9 30.91 -41.45 -46.34
N GLY A 10 31.89 -40.58 -46.59
CA GLY A 10 31.71 -39.13 -46.54
C GLY A 10 31.27 -38.51 -47.86
N ARG A 11 30.65 -37.32 -47.78
CA ARG A 11 30.88 -36.07 -48.57
C ARG A 11 29.57 -35.27 -48.69
N GLY A 12 29.65 -33.95 -48.48
CA GLY A 12 28.72 -33.01 -49.12
C GLY A 12 28.13 -31.91 -48.26
N SER A 13 28.96 -30.93 -47.87
CA SER A 13 28.55 -29.60 -47.40
C SER A 13 27.76 -28.82 -48.46
N ARG A 14 26.57 -28.28 -48.13
CA ARG A 14 26.01 -27.05 -48.74
C ARG A 14 25.12 -26.29 -47.74
N ARG A 15 25.62 -25.15 -47.23
CA ARG A 15 24.81 -24.00 -46.82
C ARG A 15 24.64 -23.04 -48.03
N PRO A 16 23.95 -21.90 -47.93
CA PRO A 16 22.49 -21.72 -47.94
C PRO A 16 22.04 -20.81 -49.13
N ARG A 17 20.73 -20.70 -49.42
CA ARG A 17 20.19 -19.66 -50.33
C ARG A 17 19.18 -18.78 -49.59
N GLY A 18 19.63 -17.56 -49.29
CA GLY A 18 19.03 -16.22 -49.39
C GLY A 18 17.58 -15.89 -49.02
N PRO A 19 17.31 -14.60 -48.70
CA PRO A 19 16.15 -14.11 -47.95
C PRO A 19 15.05 -13.51 -48.85
N TRP A 20 13.80 -13.59 -48.40
CA TRP A 20 12.67 -12.91 -49.00
C TRP A 20 12.18 -11.81 -48.05
N ASP A 21 12.66 -10.60 -48.28
CA ASP A 21 12.02 -9.34 -47.87
C ASP A 21 11.05 -8.90 -48.98
N GLY A 22 9.86 -8.41 -48.62
CA GLY A 22 8.91 -7.86 -49.60
C GLY A 22 7.58 -7.39 -49.02
N GLU A 23 7.52 -6.12 -48.62
CA GLU A 23 6.28 -5.33 -48.48
C GLU A 23 5.43 -5.36 -49.77
N PRO A 24 4.12 -5.10 -49.68
CA PRO A 24 3.36 -4.52 -50.79
C PRO A 24 3.02 -3.04 -50.52
N ARG A 25 3.72 -2.15 -51.22
CA ARG A 25 3.25 -0.79 -51.57
C ARG A 25 2.74 -0.79 -53.01
N TRP A 26 1.48 -0.41 -53.19
CA TRP A 26 0.83 0.00 -54.43
C TRP A 26 -0.44 0.77 -54.05
N PHE A 27 -0.91 1.85 -54.67
CA PHE A 27 -0.48 2.66 -55.81
C PHE A 27 -1.08 4.07 -55.65
N ARG A 28 -0.51 5.01 -56.40
CA ARG A 28 -0.76 6.45 -56.49
C ARG A 28 -1.98 6.74 -57.37
N GLY A 29 -2.78 7.77 -57.06
CA GLY A 29 -3.77 8.37 -57.97
C GLY A 29 -4.50 9.55 -57.34
N GLY A 30 -4.28 10.77 -57.84
CA GLY A 30 -4.86 12.01 -57.32
C GLY A 30 -6.04 12.56 -58.13
N PHE A 31 -6.39 13.82 -57.79
CA PHE A 31 -7.28 14.77 -58.48
C PHE A 31 -8.77 14.77 -58.07
N GLY A 32 -9.22 15.88 -57.47
CA GLY A 32 -10.66 16.14 -57.27
C GLY A 32 -11.03 17.19 -56.23
N SER A 33 -10.72 18.47 -56.49
CA SER A 33 -11.32 19.61 -55.77
C SER A 33 -12.80 19.74 -56.10
N ARG A 34 -13.69 19.85 -55.09
CA ARG A 34 -14.96 20.63 -55.08
C ARG A 34 -15.75 20.37 -53.79
N GLY A 35 -16.23 21.44 -53.13
CA GLY A 35 -17.35 21.32 -52.18
C GLY A 35 -17.20 22.06 -50.85
N ARG A 36 -17.25 23.39 -50.87
CA ARG A 36 -17.67 24.20 -49.70
C ARG A 36 -19.13 23.86 -49.38
N CYS A 37 -19.44 23.51 -48.14
CA CYS A 37 -20.77 23.74 -47.55
C CYS A 37 -20.63 24.25 -46.11
N ARG A 38 -21.23 25.43 -45.89
CA ARG A 38 -21.29 26.23 -44.66
C ARG A 38 -22.33 25.68 -43.68
N GLY A 39 -21.99 25.63 -42.39
CA GLY A 39 -22.87 25.85 -41.20
C GLY A 39 -24.08 24.93 -41.00
N PRO A 40 -24.74 24.91 -39.81
CA PRO A 40 -24.84 25.95 -38.77
C PRO A 40 -24.30 25.49 -37.39
N GLY A 41 -23.61 26.31 -36.58
CA GLY A 41 -24.19 27.44 -35.87
C GLY A 41 -24.55 27.06 -34.43
N TRP A 42 -23.56 26.84 -33.55
CA TRP A 42 -23.79 26.67 -32.11
C TRP A 42 -23.41 27.97 -31.40
N GLY A 43 -24.43 28.65 -30.90
CA GLY A 43 -24.33 29.95 -30.26
C GLY A 43 -23.77 29.92 -28.84
N ARG A 44 -23.12 31.03 -28.50
CA ARG A 44 -23.04 31.68 -27.18
C ARG A 44 -22.61 30.82 -26.00
N GLY A 45 -21.30 30.63 -25.86
CA GLY A 45 -20.66 30.32 -24.58
C GLY A 45 -20.27 31.61 -23.84
N HIS A 46 -20.87 31.84 -22.67
CA HIS A 46 -20.50 32.90 -21.75
C HIS A 46 -19.02 32.84 -21.38
N GLY A 47 -18.32 33.97 -21.50
CA GLY A 47 -16.95 34.13 -21.04
C GLY A 47 -16.87 34.01 -19.52
N ALA A 48 -16.39 32.87 -19.04
CA ALA A 48 -15.93 32.73 -17.67
C ALA A 48 -14.55 33.39 -17.54
N ARG A 49 -14.54 34.65 -17.09
CA ARG A 49 -13.34 35.29 -16.53
C ARG A 49 -12.82 34.40 -15.41
N GLY A 50 -11.68 33.75 -15.67
CA GLY A 50 -10.93 32.98 -14.69
C GLY A 50 -10.47 33.87 -13.54
N GLY A 51 -11.29 33.97 -12.50
CA GLY A 51 -10.83 34.35 -11.17
C GLY A 51 -9.97 33.21 -10.66
N LYS A 52 -8.68 33.46 -10.43
CA LYS A 52 -7.79 32.54 -9.73
C LYS A 52 -8.39 32.29 -8.35
N ALA A 53 -9.10 31.17 -8.20
CA ALA A 53 -9.39 30.60 -6.91
C ALA A 53 -8.03 30.28 -6.29
N LYS A 54 -7.62 31.10 -5.33
CA LYS A 54 -6.46 30.79 -4.47
C LYS A 54 -6.70 29.40 -3.94
N ASP A 55 -5.84 28.47 -4.31
CA ASP A 55 -5.77 27.15 -3.72
C ASP A 55 -5.69 27.37 -2.22
N LYS A 56 -6.80 27.13 -1.52
CA LYS A 56 -6.78 27.05 -0.07
C LYS A 56 -5.96 25.81 0.22
N GLU A 57 -4.67 26.03 0.44
CA GLU A 57 -3.73 25.07 0.96
C GLU A 57 -4.33 24.54 2.26
N TRP A 58 -4.99 23.40 2.16
CA TRP A 58 -5.58 22.73 3.30
C TRP A 58 -4.43 22.13 4.08
N MET A 59 -3.87 22.90 5.01
CA MET A 59 -2.91 22.39 5.97
C MET A 59 -3.59 21.35 6.85
N PRO A 60 -3.17 20.07 6.84
CA PRO A 60 -3.71 19.11 7.78
C PRO A 60 -3.22 19.48 9.20
N VAL A 61 -4.17 19.75 10.10
CA VAL A 61 -4.00 20.15 11.53
C VAL A 61 -3.43 19.03 12.41
N SER A 62 -2.64 18.12 11.85
CA SER A 62 -1.96 17.08 12.61
C SER A 62 -0.49 17.06 12.21
N LYS A 63 0.42 17.15 13.19
CA LYS A 63 1.88 16.91 13.03
C LYS A 63 2.23 15.53 12.43
N LEU A 64 1.24 14.71 12.10
CA LEU A 64 1.37 13.40 11.47
C LEU A 64 1.53 13.57 9.95
N GLY A 65 2.67 13.14 9.43
CA GLY A 65 2.93 13.09 8.00
C GLY A 65 1.98 12.11 7.30
N ARG A 66 1.40 12.54 6.18
CA ARG A 66 0.51 11.71 5.35
C ARG A 66 1.16 11.50 3.99
N LEU A 67 1.22 10.26 3.54
CA LEU A 67 1.75 9.93 2.23
C LEU A 67 0.77 9.03 1.47
N VAL A 68 0.34 9.48 0.29
CA VAL A 68 -0.45 8.66 -0.63
C VAL A 68 0.48 7.72 -1.38
N LEU A 69 0.26 6.40 -1.24
CA LEU A 69 1.08 5.39 -1.90
C LEU A 69 0.67 5.20 -3.36
N LYS A 70 -0.64 4.96 -3.58
CA LYS A 70 -1.24 4.77 -4.90
C LYS A 70 -2.74 5.01 -4.83
N ILE A 71 -3.29 5.55 -5.91
CA ILE A 71 -4.72 5.64 -6.16
C ILE A 71 -5.03 4.67 -7.30
N MET A 72 -6.05 3.84 -7.14
CA MET A 72 -6.50 2.90 -8.17
C MET A 72 -7.97 3.15 -8.46
N PRO A 73 -8.37 3.42 -9.73
CA PRO A 73 -9.76 3.39 -10.10
C PRO A 73 -10.27 1.94 -9.99
N VAL A 74 -11.39 1.75 -9.31
CA VAL A 74 -12.11 0.48 -9.22
C VAL A 74 -13.49 0.68 -9.82
N GLN A 75 -13.93 -0.28 -10.63
CA GLN A 75 -15.18 -0.18 -11.37
C GLN A 75 -16.10 -1.33 -10.96
N LYS A 76 -17.38 -1.03 -10.78
CA LYS A 76 -18.44 -2.01 -10.62
C LYS A 76 -19.42 -1.85 -11.77
N GLN A 77 -19.61 -2.94 -12.52
CA GLN A 77 -20.60 -2.95 -13.59
C GLN A 77 -22.01 -2.97 -13.02
N THR A 78 -22.89 -2.12 -13.57
CA THR A 78 -24.32 -2.06 -13.22
C THR A 78 -25.18 -2.11 -14.49
N ARG A 79 -26.49 -2.24 -14.33
CA ARG A 79 -27.44 -2.23 -15.46
C ARG A 79 -27.40 -0.91 -16.24
N ALA A 80 -27.09 0.20 -15.57
CA ALA A 80 -26.97 1.55 -16.17
C ALA A 80 -25.52 1.90 -16.56
N GLY A 81 -24.65 0.90 -16.77
CA GLY A 81 -23.25 1.08 -17.12
C GLY A 81 -22.27 0.94 -15.94
N GLN A 82 -21.04 1.41 -16.15
CA GLN A 82 -19.95 1.27 -15.17
C GLN A 82 -20.04 2.33 -14.08
N ARG A 83 -20.15 1.91 -12.81
CA ARG A 83 -20.01 2.79 -11.65
C ARG A 83 -18.58 2.75 -11.14
N THR A 84 -17.88 3.86 -11.26
CA THR A 84 -16.48 3.99 -10.84
C THR A 84 -16.36 4.50 -9.40
N GLY A 85 -15.30 4.10 -8.73
CA GLY A 85 -14.85 4.65 -7.46
C GLY A 85 -13.32 4.62 -7.43
N PHE A 86 -12.73 5.31 -6.45
CA PHE A 86 -11.28 5.33 -6.27
C PHE A 86 -10.93 4.61 -4.97
N LYS A 87 -10.02 3.65 -5.08
CA LYS A 87 -9.35 3.02 -3.94
C LYS A 87 -8.05 3.75 -3.68
N ALA A 88 -7.98 4.42 -2.53
CA ALA A 88 -6.78 5.11 -2.09
C ALA A 88 -6.04 4.26 -1.05
N PHE A 89 -4.72 4.15 -1.22
CA PHE A 89 -3.80 3.62 -0.22
C PHE A 89 -3.03 4.80 0.36
N VAL A 90 -3.22 5.06 1.64
CA VAL A 90 -2.58 6.18 2.34
C VAL A 90 -1.87 5.63 3.56
N ALA A 91 -0.63 6.06 3.74
CA ALA A 91 0.18 5.74 4.90
C ALA A 91 0.36 6.99 5.76
N PHE A 92 0.43 6.80 7.07
CA PHE A 92 0.47 7.85 8.08
C PHE A 92 1.57 7.53 9.06
N ALA A 93 2.36 8.52 9.45
CA ALA A 93 3.35 8.32 10.49
C ALA A 93 3.87 9.61 11.11
N ASP A 94 4.54 9.46 12.24
CA ASP A 94 5.23 10.51 12.97
C ASP A 94 6.76 10.43 12.86
N TYR A 95 7.30 9.49 12.06
CA TYR A 95 8.73 9.15 11.96
C TYR A 95 9.39 8.73 13.28
N LYS A 96 8.60 8.53 14.35
CA LYS A 96 9.08 8.25 15.71
C LYS A 96 8.58 6.91 16.26
N GLY A 97 8.25 5.98 15.36
CA GLY A 97 7.80 4.65 15.75
C GLY A 97 6.29 4.48 15.77
N HIS A 98 5.51 5.34 15.12
CA HIS A 98 4.10 5.09 14.86
C HIS A 98 3.83 5.07 13.36
N VAL A 99 3.20 4.00 12.88
CA VAL A 99 2.79 3.87 11.48
C VAL A 99 1.33 3.49 11.42
N GLY A 100 0.62 4.06 10.46
CA GLY A 100 -0.70 3.62 10.08
C GLY A 100 -0.84 3.41 8.59
N LEU A 101 -1.65 2.41 8.22
CA LEU A 101 -2.04 2.15 6.84
C LEU A 101 -3.57 2.28 6.72
N GLY A 102 -4.02 3.21 5.89
CA GLY A 102 -5.41 3.42 5.53
C GLY A 102 -5.68 2.92 4.12
N VAL A 103 -6.71 2.09 3.97
CA VAL A 103 -7.23 1.67 2.66
C VAL A 103 -8.71 1.94 2.63
N LYS A 104 -9.16 2.82 1.73
CA LYS A 104 -10.58 3.14 1.59
C LYS A 104 -10.95 3.32 0.13
N CYS A 105 -12.16 2.89 -0.20
CA CYS A 105 -12.79 3.14 -1.49
C CYS A 105 -13.85 4.23 -1.31
N SER A 106 -13.75 5.31 -2.07
CA SER A 106 -14.69 6.43 -2.06
C SER A 106 -14.96 6.89 -3.50
N LYS A 107 -16.06 7.63 -3.73
CA LYS A 107 -16.29 8.31 -5.02
C LYS A 107 -15.32 9.48 -5.22
N GLU A 108 -14.94 10.13 -4.13
CA GLU A 108 -13.98 11.22 -4.10
C GLU A 108 -12.70 10.80 -3.39
N VAL A 109 -11.54 11.26 -3.88
CA VAL A 109 -10.23 10.90 -3.33
C VAL A 109 -10.03 11.50 -1.93
N ALA A 110 -10.47 12.75 -1.71
CA ALA A 110 -10.28 13.45 -0.44
C ALA A 110 -11.00 12.76 0.73
N THR A 111 -12.23 12.27 0.52
CA THR A 111 -13.03 11.61 1.57
C THR A 111 -12.53 10.19 1.92
N ALA A 112 -11.60 9.64 1.15
CA ALA A 112 -10.98 8.35 1.42
C ALA A 112 -9.99 8.40 2.62
N ILE A 113 -9.55 9.59 3.03
CA ILE A 113 -8.36 9.76 3.91
C ILE A 113 -8.70 9.71 5.42
N HIS A 114 -9.97 9.66 5.81
CA HIS A 114 -10.38 9.92 7.21
C HIS A 114 -10.28 8.77 8.22
N ARG A 115 -10.02 7.51 7.83
CA ARG A 115 -10.03 6.35 8.76
C ARG A 115 -8.69 5.63 8.81
N LEU A 116 -8.09 5.57 10.01
CA LEU A 116 -6.68 5.21 10.21
C LEU A 116 -6.53 4.15 11.29
N SER A 117 -5.76 3.11 10.99
CA SER A 117 -5.26 2.15 11.98
C SER A 117 -3.81 2.49 12.24
N ILE A 118 -3.49 3.00 13.43
CA ILE A 118 -2.12 3.34 13.85
C ILE A 118 -1.60 2.21 14.76
N VAL A 119 -0.38 1.78 14.52
CA VAL A 119 0.31 0.72 15.24
C VAL A 119 1.68 1.24 15.69
N PRO A 120 2.08 0.98 16.95
CA PRO A 120 3.42 1.31 17.41
C PRO A 120 4.44 0.33 16.79
N VAL A 121 5.65 0.81 16.57
CA VAL A 121 6.76 0.05 15.99
C VAL A 121 7.86 -0.16 17.03
N HIS A 122 8.24 -1.42 17.27
CA HIS A 122 9.35 -1.72 18.16
C HIS A 122 10.65 -1.67 17.37
N ARG A 123 11.59 -0.85 17.85
CA ARG A 123 12.92 -0.69 17.25
C ARG A 123 13.96 -1.29 18.17
N GLY A 124 15.00 -1.86 17.58
CA GLY A 124 16.10 -2.52 18.29
C GLY A 124 17.46 -2.22 17.67
N TYR A 125 18.41 -3.07 18.04
CA TYR A 125 19.80 -3.01 17.63
C TYR A 125 20.17 -4.29 16.89
N TRP A 126 21.13 -4.20 15.98
CA TRP A 126 21.65 -5.38 15.29
C TRP A 126 22.53 -6.25 16.22
N GLY A 127 23.41 -5.59 16.98
CA GLY A 127 24.32 -6.20 17.95
C GLY A 127 24.45 -5.30 19.18
N ASN A 128 25.51 -4.50 19.23
CA ASN A 128 25.79 -3.69 20.41
C ASN A 128 24.75 -2.58 20.64
N LYS A 129 24.27 -2.43 21.89
CA LYS A 129 23.19 -1.49 22.27
C LYS A 129 23.72 -0.07 22.50
N ILE A 130 24.48 0.47 21.55
CA ILE A 130 25.05 1.82 21.65
C ILE A 130 24.12 2.81 20.94
N GLY A 131 23.80 3.96 21.53
CA GLY A 131 23.03 5.03 20.86
C GLY A 131 21.53 4.74 20.69
N LYS A 132 20.90 5.30 19.66
CA LYS A 132 19.43 5.17 19.43
C LYS A 132 19.07 3.86 18.69
N PRO A 133 17.94 3.21 19.00
CA PRO A 133 17.47 2.05 18.23
C PRO A 133 17.26 2.43 16.74
N HIS A 134 17.83 1.64 15.83
CA HIS A 134 17.91 1.98 14.39
C HIS A 134 17.31 0.90 13.48
N THR A 135 17.26 -0.36 13.92
CA THR A 135 16.80 -1.50 13.12
C THR A 135 15.65 -2.24 13.79
N VAL A 136 15.15 -3.31 13.17
CA VAL A 136 14.10 -4.18 13.73
C VAL A 136 14.70 -5.11 14.80
N PRO A 137 14.05 -5.35 15.95
CA PRO A 137 14.58 -6.18 17.03
C PRO A 137 14.87 -7.62 16.62
N CYS A 138 14.02 -8.23 15.80
CA CYS A 138 14.10 -9.63 15.38
C CYS A 138 13.68 -9.76 13.92
N ASN A 139 14.04 -10.88 13.31
CA ASN A 139 13.64 -11.15 11.93
C ASN A 139 12.14 -11.49 11.91
N VAL A 140 11.31 -10.55 11.50
CA VAL A 140 9.85 -10.69 11.49
C VAL A 140 9.33 -10.96 10.09
N THR A 141 8.29 -11.78 9.99
CA THR A 141 7.61 -12.09 8.73
C THR A 141 6.15 -11.67 8.81
N GLY A 142 5.74 -10.82 7.87
CA GLY A 142 4.34 -10.44 7.66
C GLY A 142 3.77 -11.10 6.40
N ARG A 143 2.48 -11.41 6.42
CA ARG A 143 1.80 -12.12 5.33
C ARG A 143 0.48 -11.44 4.98
N CYS A 144 0.21 -11.30 3.69
CA CYS A 144 -1.10 -10.90 3.19
C CYS A 144 -1.37 -11.59 1.84
N GLY A 145 -2.37 -12.48 1.80
CA GLY A 145 -2.62 -13.32 0.64
C GLY A 145 -1.43 -14.25 0.33
N SER A 146 -0.94 -14.19 -0.91
CA SER A 146 0.27 -14.92 -1.36
C SER A 146 1.57 -14.18 -1.08
N VAL A 147 1.52 -12.92 -0.64
CA VAL A 147 2.71 -12.09 -0.42
C VAL A 147 3.23 -12.29 1.00
N LEU A 148 4.53 -12.57 1.10
CA LEU A 148 5.27 -12.67 2.35
C LEU A 148 6.40 -11.65 2.33
N VAL A 149 6.45 -10.79 3.35
CA VAL A 149 7.51 -9.81 3.55
C VAL A 149 8.25 -10.15 4.83
N ARG A 150 9.56 -10.37 4.72
CA ARG A 150 10.44 -10.61 5.84
C ARG A 150 11.34 -9.40 6.04
N LEU A 151 11.28 -8.82 7.23
CA LEU A 151 12.19 -7.79 7.68
C LEU A 151 13.35 -8.48 8.41
N ILE A 152 14.56 -8.12 8.03
CA ILE A 152 15.81 -8.65 8.57
C ILE A 152 16.58 -7.47 9.17
N ARG A 153 17.14 -7.70 10.36
CA ARG A 153 17.98 -6.71 11.05
C ARG A 153 19.23 -6.38 10.23
N ALA A 154 19.65 -5.12 10.25
CA ALA A 154 20.78 -4.64 9.48
C ALA A 154 21.76 -3.81 10.34
N PRO A 155 23.07 -3.81 10.02
CA PRO A 155 24.04 -2.93 10.66
C PRO A 155 23.69 -1.45 10.46
N ARG A 156 24.28 -0.61 11.31
CA ARG A 156 24.15 0.85 11.17
C ARG A 156 24.71 1.36 9.85
N GLY A 157 23.99 2.27 9.23
CA GLY A 157 24.40 2.93 7.99
C GLY A 157 24.14 2.09 6.72
N THR A 158 23.46 0.96 6.85
CA THR A 158 23.02 0.14 5.71
C THR A 158 21.94 0.86 4.91
N SER A 159 21.17 1.73 5.54
CA SER A 159 19.91 2.29 5.07
C SER A 159 18.83 1.22 4.79
N ILE A 160 17.66 1.65 4.32
CA ILE A 160 16.56 0.74 4.00
C ILE A 160 16.77 0.14 2.60
N VAL A 161 17.12 -1.14 2.57
CA VAL A 161 17.21 -1.95 1.34
C VAL A 161 15.86 -2.60 1.08
N SER A 162 15.02 -1.92 0.29
CA SER A 162 13.68 -2.40 -0.02
C SER A 162 13.10 -1.82 -1.32
N ALA A 163 12.04 -2.47 -1.80
CA ALA A 163 11.18 -1.97 -2.87
C ALA A 163 10.51 -0.64 -2.44
N PRO A 164 10.09 0.22 -3.38
CA PRO A 164 9.66 1.59 -3.06
C PRO A 164 8.46 1.68 -2.10
N VAL A 165 7.54 0.72 -2.14
CA VAL A 165 6.35 0.69 -1.26
C VAL A 165 6.73 0.42 0.21
N PRO A 166 7.35 -0.71 0.56
CA PRO A 166 7.83 -0.98 1.92
C PRO A 166 8.91 0.00 2.36
N LYS A 167 9.77 0.51 1.46
CA LYS A 167 10.77 1.53 1.78
C LYS A 167 10.12 2.78 2.38
N LYS A 168 9.05 3.27 1.77
CA LYS A 168 8.28 4.42 2.31
C LYS A 168 7.69 4.08 3.68
N LEU A 169 7.09 2.90 3.84
CA LEU A 169 6.48 2.48 5.12
C LEU A 169 7.51 2.36 6.26
N LEU A 170 8.69 1.79 5.99
CA LEU A 170 9.77 1.64 6.99
C LEU A 170 10.41 2.98 7.35
N MET A 171 10.57 3.88 6.37
CA MET A 171 11.05 5.24 6.60
C MET A 171 10.08 6.01 7.49
N MET A 172 8.78 5.90 7.20
CA MET A 172 7.71 6.45 8.04
C MET A 172 7.69 5.82 9.44
N ALA A 173 8.05 4.55 9.57
CA ALA A 173 8.20 3.89 10.87
C ALA A 173 9.34 4.45 11.74
N GLY A 174 10.25 5.23 11.16
CA GLY A 174 11.48 5.64 11.84
C GLY A 174 12.46 4.49 12.04
N ILE A 175 12.44 3.50 11.14
CA ILE A 175 13.47 2.48 11.02
C ILE A 175 14.49 3.00 10.01
N ASP A 176 15.75 3.10 10.43
CA ASP A 176 16.82 3.66 9.61
C ASP A 176 17.45 2.57 8.73
N ASP A 177 17.67 1.38 9.29
CA ASP A 177 18.40 0.28 8.66
C ASP A 177 17.57 -1.00 8.66
N CYS A 178 17.32 -1.57 7.48
CA CYS A 178 16.64 -2.86 7.37
C CYS A 178 16.91 -3.52 6.01
N TYR A 179 17.20 -4.83 6.05
CA TYR A 179 17.15 -5.68 4.88
C TYR A 179 15.74 -6.24 4.73
N THR A 180 15.21 -6.23 3.51
CA THR A 180 13.91 -6.81 3.23
C THR A 180 14.02 -7.90 2.21
N SER A 181 13.25 -8.97 2.41
CA SER A 181 13.02 -9.98 1.39
C SER A 181 11.53 -10.16 1.20
N ALA A 182 11.09 -10.17 -0.05
CA ALA A 182 9.69 -10.34 -0.41
C ALA A 182 9.55 -11.56 -1.30
N ARG A 183 8.56 -12.41 -1.01
CA ARG A 183 8.19 -13.59 -1.82
C ARG A 183 6.72 -13.51 -2.18
N GLY A 184 6.36 -14.09 -3.33
CA GLY A 184 5.00 -14.08 -3.88
C GLY A 184 4.73 -12.90 -4.83
N CYS A 185 3.45 -12.61 -5.09
CA CYS A 185 3.05 -11.61 -6.09
C CYS A 185 3.10 -10.17 -5.54
N THR A 186 4.30 -9.60 -5.49
CA THR A 186 4.58 -8.23 -4.98
C THR A 186 4.05 -7.12 -5.88
N ALA A 187 3.64 -7.43 -7.12
CA ALA A 187 3.01 -6.48 -8.03
C ALA A 187 1.69 -5.89 -7.47
N THR A 188 0.99 -6.66 -6.62
CA THR A 188 -0.23 -6.19 -5.96
C THR A 188 0.08 -5.30 -4.76
N LEU A 189 0.08 -3.98 -4.97
CA LEU A 189 0.42 -2.99 -3.94
C LEU A 189 -0.39 -3.14 -2.65
N SER A 190 -1.68 -3.46 -2.77
CA SER A 190 -2.58 -3.65 -1.63
C SER A 190 -2.06 -4.70 -0.65
N ASN A 191 -1.72 -5.87 -1.16
CA ASN A 191 -1.29 -6.99 -0.33
C ASN A 191 0.14 -6.76 0.14
N PHE A 192 0.98 -6.16 -0.69
CA PHE A 192 2.36 -5.87 -0.34
C PHE A 192 2.48 -4.85 0.79
N ALA A 193 1.72 -3.75 0.74
CA ALA A 193 1.69 -2.75 1.81
C ALA A 193 1.13 -3.35 3.11
N LYS A 194 0.04 -4.14 3.02
CA LYS A 194 -0.55 -4.82 4.19
C LYS A 194 0.38 -5.87 4.79
N ALA A 195 1.09 -6.65 3.99
CA ALA A 195 2.06 -7.63 4.47
C ALA A 195 3.24 -6.95 5.18
N THR A 196 3.68 -5.79 4.68
CA THR A 196 4.72 -4.99 5.34
C THR A 196 4.22 -4.43 6.67
N PHE A 197 2.99 -3.90 6.70
CA PHE A 197 2.36 -3.39 7.91
C PHE A 197 2.16 -4.50 8.97
N ASP A 198 1.78 -5.70 8.54
CA ASP A 198 1.68 -6.88 9.41
C ASP A 198 3.04 -7.34 9.96
N ALA A 199 4.11 -7.21 9.17
CA ALA A 199 5.46 -7.48 9.67
C ALA A 199 5.85 -6.50 10.79
N ILE A 200 5.50 -5.23 10.62
CA ILE A 200 5.74 -4.16 11.60
C ILE A 200 4.91 -4.37 12.87
N SER A 201 3.62 -4.69 12.77
CA SER A 201 2.78 -4.93 13.95
C SER A 201 3.29 -6.09 14.81
N LYS A 202 3.81 -7.14 14.17
CA LYS A 202 4.40 -8.31 14.83
C LYS A 202 5.71 -8.01 15.57
N THR A 203 6.33 -6.85 15.38
CA THR A 203 7.57 -6.49 16.10
C THR A 203 7.35 -6.42 17.61
N TYR A 204 6.19 -5.94 18.07
CA TYR A 204 5.81 -5.97 19.49
C TYR A 204 5.26 -7.32 19.93
N SER A 205 4.72 -8.13 19.02
CA SER A 205 4.25 -9.49 19.35
C SER A 205 5.40 -10.43 19.71
N TYR A 206 6.61 -10.13 19.24
CA TYR A 206 7.78 -10.93 19.58
C TYR A 206 8.29 -10.60 20.99
N LEU A 207 8.27 -11.59 21.87
CA LEU A 207 8.72 -11.42 23.24
C LEU A 207 10.26 -11.55 23.31
N THR A 208 10.94 -10.44 23.52
CA THR A 208 12.39 -10.44 23.78
C THR A 208 12.67 -10.70 25.27
N PRO A 209 13.85 -11.22 25.63
CA PRO A 209 14.22 -11.42 27.04
C PRO A 209 14.14 -10.16 27.89
N ASP A 210 14.37 -8.99 27.29
CA ASP A 210 14.23 -7.68 27.95
C ASP A 210 12.78 -7.43 28.45
N LEU A 211 11.78 -8.08 27.84
CA LEU A 211 10.35 -7.99 28.14
C LEU A 211 9.81 -9.16 28.99
N TRP A 212 10.66 -10.09 29.46
CA TRP A 212 10.23 -11.24 30.28
C TRP A 212 9.91 -10.88 31.73
N LYS A 213 10.26 -9.68 32.17
CA LYS A 213 9.94 -9.19 33.51
C LYS A 213 8.42 -9.20 33.69
N ALA A 214 7.97 -9.68 34.85
CA ALA A 214 6.54 -9.72 35.18
C ALA A 214 5.92 -8.32 35.02
N ALA A 215 4.83 -8.24 34.26
CA ALA A 215 4.14 -6.97 34.04
C ALA A 215 3.49 -6.51 35.35
N VAL A 216 3.75 -5.25 35.72
CA VAL A 216 3.05 -4.61 36.83
C VAL A 216 1.69 -4.18 36.31
N PHE A 217 0.62 -4.81 36.80
CA PHE A 217 -0.75 -4.48 36.41
C PHE A 217 -1.17 -3.17 37.09
N THR A 218 -1.21 -2.08 36.32
CA THR A 218 -1.83 -0.83 36.75
C THR A 218 -3.34 -0.89 36.58
N LYS A 219 -4.08 -0.05 37.31
CA LYS A 219 -5.53 0.07 37.11
C LYS A 219 -5.81 0.53 35.67
N SER A 220 -6.92 0.06 35.10
CA SER A 220 -7.29 0.51 33.75
C SER A 220 -7.76 1.97 33.80
N PRO A 221 -7.52 2.79 32.76
CA PRO A 221 -8.01 4.17 32.73
C PRO A 221 -9.54 4.26 32.92
N TYR A 222 -10.29 3.27 32.44
CA TYR A 222 -11.72 3.18 32.66
C TYR A 222 -12.08 3.04 34.14
N GLN A 223 -11.30 2.26 34.89
CA GLN A 223 -11.49 2.07 36.32
C GLN A 223 -11.10 3.32 37.11
N GLU A 224 -9.96 3.94 36.78
CA GLU A 224 -9.47 5.15 37.46
C GLU A 224 -10.41 6.35 37.26
N PHE A 225 -10.94 6.53 36.05
CA PHE A 225 -11.81 7.66 35.72
C PHE A 225 -13.31 7.32 35.78
N THR A 226 -13.70 6.26 36.49
CA THR A 226 -15.11 5.80 36.58
C THR A 226 -16.03 6.93 37.05
N ASP A 227 -15.66 7.65 38.11
CA ASP A 227 -16.49 8.71 38.69
C ASP A 227 -16.64 9.91 37.74
N HIS A 228 -15.59 10.21 36.97
CA HIS A 228 -15.64 11.26 35.95
C HIS A 228 -16.52 10.86 34.78
N LEU A 229 -16.39 9.61 34.30
CA LEU A 229 -17.20 9.07 33.22
C LEU A 229 -18.67 8.99 33.60
N ALA A 230 -19.00 8.58 34.83
CA ALA A 230 -20.38 8.54 35.31
C ALA A 230 -21.06 9.92 35.30
N LYS A 231 -20.30 10.99 35.56
CA LYS A 231 -20.80 12.37 35.59
C LYS A 231 -20.90 13.02 34.20
N THR A 232 -19.94 12.75 33.33
CA THR A 232 -19.79 13.47 32.03
C THR A 232 -20.33 12.69 30.85
N HIS A 233 -20.26 11.35 30.90
CA HIS A 233 -20.71 10.49 29.82
C HIS A 233 -22.17 10.11 30.06
N THR A 234 -23.08 10.93 29.54
CA THR A 234 -24.48 10.52 29.41
C THR A 234 -24.53 9.24 28.57
N ARG A 235 -24.97 8.14 29.19
CA ARG A 235 -25.30 6.93 28.43
C ARG A 235 -26.43 7.34 27.48
N VAL A 236 -26.14 7.39 26.17
CA VAL A 236 -27.20 7.22 25.18
C VAL A 236 -27.82 5.88 25.50
N SER A 237 -29.00 5.91 26.12
CA SER A 237 -29.66 4.74 26.67
C SER A 237 -29.95 3.79 25.52
N VAL A 238 -29.13 2.75 25.40
CA VAL A 238 -29.60 1.50 24.82
C VAL A 238 -30.63 1.00 25.84
N GLN A 239 -31.89 1.38 25.63
CA GLN A 239 -33.03 0.86 26.38
C GLN A 239 -33.00 -0.65 26.24
N ARG A 240 -32.41 -1.31 27.23
CA ARG A 240 -32.54 -2.75 27.40
C ARG A 240 -33.96 -2.93 27.93
N THR A 241 -34.90 -3.25 27.05
CA THR A 241 -36.26 -3.64 27.43
C THR A 241 -36.13 -4.86 28.34
N GLN A 242 -36.09 -4.63 29.65
CA GLN A 242 -36.20 -5.70 30.63
C GLN A 242 -37.68 -6.03 30.73
N ALA A 243 -38.06 -7.21 30.25
CA ALA A 243 -39.36 -7.78 30.55
C ALA A 243 -39.44 -7.97 32.08
N PRO A 244 -40.52 -7.53 32.75
CA PRO A 244 -40.66 -7.74 34.18
C PRO A 244 -40.81 -9.24 34.46
N ALA A 245 -39.98 -9.76 35.37
CA ALA A 245 -40.12 -11.11 35.88
C ALA A 245 -41.44 -11.20 36.69
N VAL A 246 -42.38 -11.98 36.19
CA VAL A 246 -43.61 -12.34 36.91
C VAL A 246 -43.22 -13.24 38.07
N ALA A 247 -43.40 -12.76 39.30
CA ALA A 247 -43.30 -13.58 40.50
C ALA A 247 -44.45 -14.60 40.48
N THR A 248 -44.11 -15.88 40.35
CA THR A 248 -45.08 -16.97 40.58
C THR A 248 -45.02 -17.30 42.07
N THR A 249 -46.18 -17.23 42.71
CA THR A 249 -46.43 -17.63 44.11
C THR A 249 -46.58 -19.14 44.19
#